data_AF-A0A960S5M6-F1
#
_entry.id   AF-A0A960S5M6-F1
#
_cell.length_a   1.000
_cell.length_b   1.000
_cell.length_c   1.000
_cell.angle_alpha   90.00
_cell.angle_beta   90.00
_cell.angle_gamma   90.00
#
_symmetry.space_group_name_H-M   'P 1'
#
loop_
_entity.id
_entity.type
_entity.pdbx_description
1 polymer ?
#
loop_
_entity_poly.entity_id
_entity_poly.type
_entity_poly.pdbx_seq_one_letter_code
_entity_poly.pdbx_strand_id
1 'polypeptide(L)'
;LVKALDNNSGSALNRRLRELEASGFIQCFVPYGKKKRDRFYRIVDEYTIFYIKWIAPITASGMRLQKSGYWSKMTGTPARLSWAGYAFESVCFKHIDQISDALGLSKVAFNAGSWRYVPPKGSKDAGAQIDLLFDREDGVITVCEIKYSDKLFCLDKECAKSLVKKLDTFETRTKSKKELFLSMITTKGIRDNLWSEDLIESEVVLEDLYE
;
A
#
# COMPACT_ATOMS: atom_id res chain seq x y z
N LEU A 1 4.17 18.87 4.21
CA LEU A 1 5.60 18.95 4.62
C LEU A 1 6.11 20.38 4.72
N VAL A 2 6.23 21.15 3.63
CA VAL A 2 6.76 22.54 3.68
C VAL A 2 6.00 23.43 4.68
N LYS A 3 4.65 23.42 4.62
CA LYS A 3 3.80 24.15 5.58
C LYS A 3 3.91 23.67 7.04
N ALA A 4 4.34 22.42 7.26
CA ALA A 4 4.46 21.84 8.59
C ALA A 4 5.89 21.97 9.17
N LEU A 5 6.87 22.31 8.31
CA LEU A 5 8.29 22.36 8.68
C LEU A 5 8.83 23.79 8.86
N ASP A 6 7.98 24.80 8.71
CA ASP A 6 8.25 26.22 8.97
C ASP A 6 9.61 26.73 8.46
N ASN A 7 10.11 26.14 7.36
CA ASN A 7 11.45 26.37 6.83
C ASN A 7 11.38 26.73 5.34
N ASN A 8 11.76 27.97 5.05
CA ASN A 8 11.61 28.66 3.75
C ASN A 8 12.66 28.32 2.68
N SER A 9 13.45 27.25 2.82
CA SER A 9 14.48 26.88 1.83
C SER A 9 14.22 25.51 1.22
N GLY A 10 13.60 25.49 0.03
CA GLY A 10 13.30 24.27 -0.71
C GLY A 10 14.54 23.39 -0.99
N SER A 11 15.74 23.99 -1.05
CA SER A 11 17.01 23.26 -1.24
C SER A 11 17.40 22.40 -0.02
N ALA A 12 17.28 22.93 1.21
CA ALA A 12 17.61 22.22 2.43
C ALA A 12 16.65 21.05 2.69
N LEU A 13 15.35 21.26 2.43
CA LEU A 13 14.35 20.19 2.52
C LEU A 13 14.62 19.08 1.51
N ASN A 14 14.89 19.43 0.25
CA ASN A 14 15.22 18.44 -0.78
C ASN A 14 16.52 17.67 -0.48
N ARG A 15 17.49 18.29 0.21
CA ARG A 15 18.66 17.57 0.71
C ARG A 15 18.27 16.56 1.79
N ARG A 16 17.53 16.98 2.82
CA ARG A 16 17.08 16.08 3.91
C ARG A 16 16.23 14.92 3.40
N LEU A 17 15.32 15.16 2.45
CA LEU A 17 14.50 14.09 1.86
C LEU A 17 15.37 13.07 1.12
N ARG A 18 16.38 13.51 0.37
CA ARG A 18 17.34 12.61 -0.29
C ARG A 18 18.18 11.82 0.72
N GLU A 19 18.63 12.45 1.80
CA GLU A 19 19.38 11.78 2.87
C GLU A 19 18.53 10.72 3.58
N LEU A 20 17.27 11.04 3.90
CA LEU A 20 16.32 10.10 4.51
C LEU A 20 15.98 8.94 3.57
N GLU A 21 15.82 9.22 2.27
CA GLU A 21 15.57 8.19 1.26
C GLU A 21 16.78 7.28 1.07
N ALA A 22 17.98 7.85 0.94
CA ALA A 22 19.22 7.08 0.84
C ALA A 22 19.52 6.24 2.09
N SER A 23 19.04 6.69 3.26
CA SER A 23 19.17 5.96 4.53
C SER A 23 18.05 4.93 4.75
N GLY A 24 17.09 4.80 3.83
CA GLY A 24 15.99 3.83 3.92
C GLY A 24 14.84 4.21 4.86
N PHE A 25 14.82 5.43 5.42
CA PHE A 25 13.74 5.87 6.32
C PHE A 25 12.45 6.16 5.58
N ILE A 26 12.56 6.73 4.38
CA ILE A 26 11.43 7.11 3.54
C ILE A 26 11.62 6.58 2.12
N GLN A 27 10.53 6.46 1.38
CA GLN A 27 10.56 6.14 -0.05
C GLN A 27 9.68 7.12 -0.80
N CYS A 28 10.16 7.59 -1.96
CA CYS A 28 9.40 8.41 -2.88
C CYS A 28 8.48 7.55 -3.75
N PHE A 29 7.22 7.96 -3.85
CA PHE A 29 6.24 7.35 -4.74
C PHE A 29 5.68 8.39 -5.69
N VAL A 30 5.57 8.02 -6.97
CA VAL A 30 4.84 8.79 -7.97
C VAL A 30 3.56 8.00 -8.29
N PRO A 31 2.37 8.55 -7.98
CA PRO A 31 1.15 7.85 -8.34
C PRO A 31 1.03 7.63 -9.84
N TYR A 32 0.38 6.54 -10.23
CA TYR A 32 0.10 6.23 -11.64
C TYR A 32 -0.61 7.39 -12.34
N GLY A 33 -0.15 7.70 -13.56
CA GLY A 33 -0.66 8.80 -14.38
C GLY A 33 -0.36 10.21 -13.84
N LYS A 34 0.50 10.35 -12.83
CA LYS A 34 0.92 11.65 -12.27
C LYS A 34 2.36 12.00 -12.65
N LYS A 35 2.69 13.29 -12.53
CA LYS A 35 4.03 13.79 -12.84
C LYS A 35 4.92 13.70 -11.60
N LYS A 36 6.25 13.73 -11.77
CA LYS A 36 7.23 13.74 -10.66
C LYS A 36 6.97 14.83 -9.60
N ARG A 37 6.32 15.94 -9.97
CA ARG A 37 5.94 17.01 -9.03
C ARG A 37 4.85 16.61 -8.03
N ASP A 38 4.04 15.63 -8.40
CA ASP A 38 2.90 15.12 -7.60
C ASP A 38 3.33 13.93 -6.72
N ARG A 39 4.64 13.69 -6.60
CA ARG A 39 5.20 12.65 -5.75
C ARG A 39 4.86 12.88 -4.28
N PHE A 40 4.73 11.79 -3.55
CA PHE A 40 4.63 11.81 -2.10
C PHE A 40 5.73 10.93 -1.50
N TYR A 41 6.02 11.13 -0.22
CA TYR A 41 6.95 10.30 0.53
C TYR A 41 6.18 9.55 1.61
N ARG A 42 6.50 8.27 1.81
CA ARG A 42 6.05 7.50 2.97
C ARG A 42 7.25 7.14 3.82
N ILE A 43 7.05 7.04 5.13
CA ILE A 43 8.02 6.38 6.01
C ILE A 43 7.91 4.88 5.70
N VAL A 44 9.04 4.24 5.43
CA VAL A 44 9.13 2.81 5.10
C VAL A 44 10.05 2.03 6.04
N ASP A 45 10.76 2.71 6.94
CA ASP A 45 11.53 2.05 8.00
C ASP A 45 10.60 1.49 9.08
N GLU A 46 10.68 0.18 9.28
CA GLU A 46 9.79 -0.60 10.14
C GLU A 46 9.86 -0.12 11.59
N TYR A 47 11.08 0.13 12.09
CA TYR A 47 11.26 0.58 13.46
C TYR A 47 10.73 2.00 13.66
N THR A 48 10.97 2.92 12.74
CA THR A 48 10.47 4.30 12.80
C THR A 48 8.94 4.33 12.84
N ILE A 49 8.27 3.55 11.98
CA ILE A 49 6.81 3.45 11.97
C ILE A 49 6.31 2.88 13.31
N PHE A 50 6.94 1.80 13.79
CA PHE A 50 6.61 1.19 15.08
C PHE A 50 6.80 2.17 16.24
N TYR A 51 7.92 2.88 16.28
CA TYR A 51 8.27 3.84 17.32
C TYR A 51 7.27 4.99 17.36
N ILE A 52 6.99 5.63 16.22
CA ILE A 52 6.06 6.76 16.13
C ILE A 52 4.65 6.32 16.54
N LYS A 53 4.22 5.12 16.14
CA LYS A 53 2.89 4.62 16.42
C LYS A 53 2.69 4.20 17.87
N TRP A 54 3.68 3.51 18.45
CA TRP A 54 3.52 2.80 19.72
C TRP A 54 4.38 3.36 20.84
N ILE A 55 5.67 3.57 20.61
CA ILE A 55 6.61 3.95 21.68
C ILE A 55 6.44 5.43 22.04
N ALA A 56 6.47 6.33 21.06
CA ALA A 56 6.47 7.78 21.29
C ALA A 56 5.26 8.27 22.13
N PRO A 57 4.01 7.81 21.88
CA PRO A 57 2.86 8.20 22.71
C PRO A 57 2.97 7.72 24.17
N ILE A 58 3.53 6.53 24.39
CA ILE A 58 3.72 5.96 25.74
C ILE A 58 4.79 6.75 26.49
N THR A 59 5.93 7.03 25.84
CA THR A 59 7.00 7.81 26.44
C THR A 59 6.56 9.24 26.76
N ALA A 60 5.76 9.85 25.88
CA ALA A 60 5.23 11.20 26.08
C ALA A 60 4.23 11.28 27.26
N SER A 61 3.52 10.19 27.55
CA SER A 61 2.57 10.10 28.68
C SER A 61 3.23 9.75 30.01
N GLY A 62 4.56 9.61 30.07
CA GLY A 62 5.31 9.29 31.29
C GLY A 62 5.18 7.82 31.74
N MET A 63 4.54 6.97 30.95
CA MET A 63 4.37 5.55 31.27
C MET A 63 5.66 4.76 30.95
N ARG A 64 6.12 3.93 31.90
CA ARG A 64 7.27 3.03 31.69
C ARG A 64 6.83 1.71 31.06
N LEU A 65 7.32 1.41 29.86
CA LEU A 65 7.08 0.17 29.11
C LEU A 65 7.45 -1.11 29.89
N GLN A 66 8.42 -1.02 30.80
CA GLN A 66 9.06 -2.14 31.49
C GLN A 66 8.17 -2.85 32.54
N LYS A 67 7.02 -2.27 32.94
CA LYS A 67 6.19 -2.80 34.04
C LYS A 67 4.78 -3.25 33.63
N SER A 68 4.45 -3.21 32.34
CA SER A 68 3.07 -3.41 31.88
C SER A 68 2.95 -4.56 30.88
N GLY A 69 1.90 -5.38 31.02
CA GLY A 69 1.41 -6.31 29.98
C GLY A 69 0.84 -5.59 28.76
N TYR A 70 1.37 -4.39 28.45
CA TYR A 70 0.93 -3.51 27.38
C TYR A 70 1.01 -4.23 26.04
N TRP A 71 2.16 -4.82 25.71
CA TRP A 71 2.33 -5.51 24.43
C TRP A 71 1.35 -6.67 24.26
N SER A 72 1.15 -7.48 25.29
CA SER A 72 0.14 -8.56 25.28
C SER A 72 -1.28 -8.03 25.04
N LYS A 73 -1.64 -6.89 25.64
CA LYS A 73 -2.92 -6.23 25.39
C LYS A 73 -3.02 -5.70 23.95
N MET A 74 -1.94 -5.17 23.41
CA MET A 74 -1.91 -4.58 22.07
C MET A 74 -2.05 -5.59 20.94
N THR A 75 -1.56 -6.83 21.14
CA THR A 75 -1.57 -7.88 20.11
C THR A 75 -2.96 -8.14 19.50
N GLY A 76 -4.02 -8.08 20.31
CA GLY A 76 -5.40 -8.32 19.85
C GLY A 76 -6.16 -7.08 19.36
N THR A 77 -5.52 -5.90 19.32
CA THR A 77 -6.24 -4.66 19.03
C THR A 77 -6.44 -4.41 17.53
N PRO A 78 -7.56 -3.79 17.11
CA PRO A 78 -7.73 -3.29 15.74
C PRO A 78 -6.63 -2.32 15.31
N ALA A 79 -6.06 -1.58 16.27
CA ALA A 79 -4.96 -0.67 16.01
C ALA A 79 -3.67 -1.40 15.59
N ARG A 80 -3.39 -2.59 16.16
CA ARG A 80 -2.29 -3.46 15.69
C ARG A 80 -2.56 -3.97 14.29
N LEU A 81 -3.76 -4.47 14.01
CA LEU A 81 -4.12 -4.97 12.68
C LEU A 81 -3.97 -3.89 11.61
N SER A 82 -4.42 -2.67 11.90
CA SER A 82 -4.22 -1.53 10.99
C SER A 82 -2.73 -1.21 10.78
N TRP A 83 -1.92 -1.23 11.84
CA TRP A 83 -0.47 -1.02 11.72
C TRP A 83 0.20 -2.13 10.90
N ALA A 84 -0.17 -3.39 11.12
CA ALA A 84 0.36 -4.54 10.39
C ALA A 84 0.00 -4.48 8.90
N GLY A 85 -1.21 -4.01 8.56
CA GLY A 85 -1.59 -3.71 7.18
C GLY A 85 -0.66 -2.69 6.51
N TYR A 86 -0.41 -1.55 7.14
CA TYR A 86 0.50 -0.53 6.60
C TYR A 86 1.96 -1.01 6.52
N ALA A 87 2.40 -1.79 7.50
CA ALA A 87 3.72 -2.39 7.50
C ALA A 87 3.85 -3.38 6.32
N PHE A 88 2.85 -4.23 6.11
CA PHE A 88 2.83 -5.18 5.00
C PHE A 88 2.78 -4.50 3.64
N GLU A 89 1.99 -3.43 3.47
CA GLU A 89 2.04 -2.60 2.26
C GLU A 89 3.47 -2.11 1.99
N SER A 90 4.17 -1.64 3.02
CA SER A 90 5.54 -1.12 2.89
C SER A 90 6.52 -2.23 2.49
N VAL A 91 6.36 -3.44 3.03
CA VAL A 91 7.13 -4.62 2.61
C VAL A 91 6.87 -4.93 1.15
N CYS A 92 5.61 -4.91 0.70
CA CYS A 92 5.28 -5.15 -0.71
C CYS A 92 5.95 -4.14 -1.64
N PHE A 93 5.96 -2.85 -1.28
CA PHE A 93 6.64 -1.81 -2.08
C PHE A 93 8.16 -1.97 -2.14
N LYS A 94 8.78 -2.65 -1.18
CA LYS A 94 10.22 -2.99 -1.22
C LYS A 94 10.51 -4.22 -2.10
N HIS A 95 9.50 -5.05 -2.36
CA HIS A 95 9.62 -6.31 -3.10
C HIS A 95 8.78 -6.28 -4.39
N ILE A 96 8.71 -5.13 -5.07
CA ILE A 96 7.96 -4.99 -6.34
C ILE A 96 8.46 -5.99 -7.38
N ASP A 97 9.78 -6.22 -7.42
CA ASP A 97 10.39 -7.13 -8.39
C ASP A 97 9.94 -8.58 -8.13
N GLN A 98 10.02 -9.05 -6.89
CA GLN A 98 9.54 -10.39 -6.50
C GLN A 98 8.04 -10.56 -6.72
N ILE A 99 7.23 -9.54 -6.40
CA ILE A 99 5.79 -9.55 -6.69
C ILE A 99 5.57 -9.69 -8.20
N SER A 100 6.32 -8.96 -9.01
CA SER A 100 6.19 -9.03 -10.46
C SER A 100 6.57 -10.41 -11.02
N ASP A 101 7.58 -11.05 -10.44
CA ASP A 101 8.02 -12.39 -10.82
C ASP A 101 6.96 -13.44 -10.44
N ALA A 102 6.40 -13.36 -9.23
CA ALA A 102 5.30 -14.22 -8.77
C ALA A 102 4.04 -14.07 -9.62
N LEU A 103 3.75 -12.85 -10.12
CA LEU A 103 2.67 -12.59 -11.07
C LEU A 103 2.99 -13.03 -12.52
N GLY A 104 4.18 -13.59 -12.78
CA GLY A 104 4.61 -14.02 -14.11
C GLY A 104 4.93 -12.87 -15.07
N LEU A 105 5.25 -11.68 -14.54
CA LEU A 105 5.51 -10.46 -15.33
C LEU A 105 6.98 -10.25 -15.68
N SER A 106 7.88 -11.17 -15.30
CA SER A 106 9.33 -11.08 -15.50
C SER A 106 9.77 -10.80 -16.95
N LYS A 107 8.95 -11.17 -17.94
CA LYS A 107 9.21 -10.99 -19.38
C LYS A 107 8.44 -9.84 -20.02
N VAL A 108 7.68 -9.08 -19.24
CA VAL A 108 6.81 -8.00 -19.73
C VAL A 108 7.31 -6.68 -19.14
N ALA A 109 7.60 -5.70 -19.98
CA ALA A 109 7.92 -4.37 -19.49
C ALA A 109 6.67 -3.75 -18.84
N PHE A 110 6.85 -3.17 -17.65
CA PHE A 110 5.75 -2.55 -16.90
C PHE A 110 6.20 -1.30 -16.16
N ASN A 111 5.22 -0.45 -15.82
CA ASN A 111 5.40 0.59 -14.81
C ASN A 111 4.58 0.23 -13.56
N ALA A 112 5.26 0.11 -12.41
CA ALA A 112 4.61 -0.16 -11.13
C ALA A 112 4.29 1.14 -10.38
N GLY A 113 3.17 1.17 -9.64
CA GLY A 113 2.86 2.28 -8.75
C GLY A 113 1.53 2.17 -8.04
N SER A 114 1.25 3.12 -7.14
CA SER A 114 -0.07 3.25 -6.51
C SER A 114 -0.99 4.18 -7.31
N TRP A 115 -2.30 4.07 -7.13
CA TRP A 115 -3.24 5.04 -7.69
C TRP A 115 -4.30 5.48 -6.68
N ARG A 116 -4.69 6.76 -6.75
CA ARG A 116 -5.74 7.30 -5.88
C ARG A 116 -6.54 8.38 -6.60
N TYR A 117 -7.86 8.28 -6.49
CA TYR A 117 -8.80 9.33 -6.84
C TYR A 117 -9.43 9.92 -5.59
N VAL A 118 -9.25 11.23 -5.41
CA VAL A 118 -9.91 12.02 -4.38
C VAL A 118 -10.92 12.92 -5.09
N PRO A 119 -12.23 12.74 -4.85
CA PRO A 119 -13.25 13.53 -5.51
C PRO A 119 -13.19 14.99 -5.02
N PRO A 120 -13.54 15.96 -5.88
CA PRO A 120 -13.66 17.36 -5.49
C PRO A 120 -14.66 17.54 -4.34
N LYS A 121 -14.42 18.54 -3.48
CA LYS A 121 -15.33 18.86 -2.37
C LYS A 121 -16.73 19.16 -2.91
N GLY A 122 -17.74 18.45 -2.41
CA GLY A 122 -19.13 18.60 -2.87
C GLY A 122 -19.54 17.69 -4.03
N SER A 123 -18.62 16.88 -4.58
CA SER A 123 -18.97 15.84 -5.54
C SER A 123 -19.71 14.68 -4.86
N LYS A 124 -20.62 14.04 -5.60
CA LYS A 124 -21.27 12.77 -5.20
C LYS A 124 -20.41 11.54 -5.54
N ASP A 125 -19.30 11.74 -6.23
CA ASP A 125 -18.39 10.66 -6.59
C ASP A 125 -17.75 10.05 -5.35
N ALA A 126 -17.61 8.73 -5.35
CA ALA A 126 -16.78 8.05 -4.37
C ALA A 126 -15.30 8.13 -4.78
N GLY A 127 -14.43 8.35 -3.78
CA GLY A 127 -13.01 8.15 -3.98
C GLY A 127 -12.67 6.68 -4.12
N ALA A 128 -11.49 6.41 -4.68
CA ALA A 128 -10.94 5.07 -4.80
C ALA A 128 -9.42 5.12 -4.61
N GLN A 129 -8.87 4.02 -4.10
CA GLN A 129 -7.44 3.82 -3.95
C GLN A 129 -7.12 2.39 -4.39
N ILE A 130 -6.09 2.28 -5.23
CA ILE A 130 -5.42 1.06 -5.61
C ILE A 130 -4.04 1.11 -4.97
N ASP A 131 -3.72 0.08 -4.21
CA ASP A 131 -2.49 0.06 -3.42
C ASP A 131 -1.28 -0.11 -4.33
N LEU A 132 -1.31 -1.09 -5.23
CA LEU A 132 -0.29 -1.32 -6.25
C LEU A 132 -0.96 -1.66 -7.58
N LEU A 133 -0.34 -1.27 -8.69
CA LEU A 133 -0.68 -1.74 -10.02
C LEU A 133 0.58 -1.87 -10.87
N PHE A 134 0.51 -2.73 -11.87
CA PHE A 134 1.50 -2.92 -12.93
C PHE A 134 0.85 -2.55 -14.26
N ASP A 135 1.23 -1.39 -14.81
CA ASP A 135 0.82 -0.97 -16.15
C ASP A 135 1.74 -1.59 -17.20
N ARG A 136 1.29 -2.67 -17.84
CA ARG A 136 2.11 -3.54 -18.70
C ARG A 136 2.06 -3.09 -20.16
N GLU A 137 3.15 -3.30 -20.89
CA GLU A 137 3.23 -2.94 -22.32
C GLU A 137 2.40 -3.85 -23.25
N ASP A 138 1.97 -5.03 -22.78
CA ASP A 138 1.14 -5.98 -23.52
C ASP A 138 -0.36 -5.65 -23.52
N GLY A 139 -0.75 -4.48 -23.01
CA GLY A 139 -2.13 -4.01 -23.04
C GLY A 139 -2.97 -4.41 -21.83
N VAL A 140 -2.34 -4.91 -20.77
CA VAL A 140 -2.99 -5.25 -19.49
C VAL A 140 -2.54 -4.29 -18.38
N ILE A 141 -3.42 -4.00 -17.43
CA ILE A 141 -3.06 -3.41 -16.14
C ILE A 141 -3.43 -4.42 -15.06
N THR A 142 -2.42 -4.96 -14.39
CA THR A 142 -2.64 -5.82 -13.21
C THR A 142 -2.78 -4.92 -11.99
N VAL A 143 -4.00 -4.82 -11.45
CA VAL A 143 -4.37 -4.10 -10.25
C VAL A 143 -4.21 -5.03 -9.05
N CYS A 144 -3.49 -4.58 -8.03
CA CYS A 144 -3.24 -5.37 -6.83
C CYS A 144 -3.88 -4.73 -5.59
N GLU A 145 -4.62 -5.51 -4.82
CA GLU A 145 -5.07 -5.14 -3.47
C GLU A 145 -4.20 -5.85 -2.43
N ILE A 146 -3.63 -5.08 -1.49
CA ILE A 146 -2.77 -5.64 -0.44
C ILE A 146 -3.60 -5.87 0.83
N LYS A 147 -3.55 -7.09 1.38
CA LYS A 147 -4.25 -7.44 2.63
C LYS A 147 -3.36 -8.23 3.59
N TYR A 148 -3.15 -7.64 4.76
CA TYR A 148 -2.60 -8.37 5.90
C TYR A 148 -3.69 -9.20 6.60
N SER A 149 -3.40 -10.47 6.86
CA SER A 149 -4.23 -11.35 7.68
C SER A 149 -3.41 -12.45 8.35
N ASP A 150 -3.70 -12.76 9.61
CA ASP A 150 -3.03 -13.86 10.34
C ASP A 150 -3.52 -15.25 9.86
N LYS A 151 -4.47 -15.30 8.91
CA LYS A 151 -5.09 -16.49 8.33
C LYS A 151 -5.39 -16.27 6.85
N LEU A 152 -5.82 -17.30 6.13
CA LEU A 152 -6.38 -17.15 4.79
C LEU A 152 -7.43 -16.03 4.74
N PHE A 153 -7.27 -15.10 3.81
CA PHE A 153 -8.17 -13.98 3.62
C PHE A 153 -9.42 -14.44 2.87
N CYS A 154 -10.60 -14.23 3.46
CA CYS A 154 -11.87 -14.61 2.84
C CYS A 154 -12.54 -13.35 2.30
N LEU A 155 -12.75 -13.30 0.98
CA LEU A 155 -13.51 -12.22 0.36
C LEU A 155 -14.98 -12.36 0.77
N ASP A 156 -15.56 -11.29 1.32
CA ASP A 156 -17.00 -11.18 1.51
C ASP A 156 -17.64 -10.33 0.41
N LYS A 157 -18.98 -10.25 0.43
CA LYS A 157 -19.76 -9.52 -0.57
C LYS A 157 -19.41 -8.03 -0.60
N GLU A 158 -19.15 -7.43 0.56
CA GLU A 158 -18.81 -6.03 0.71
C GLU A 158 -17.42 -5.73 0.13
N CYS A 159 -16.46 -6.60 0.38
CA CYS A 159 -15.11 -6.55 -0.17
C CYS A 159 -15.14 -6.70 -1.69
N ALA A 160 -15.83 -7.70 -2.21
CA ALA A 160 -16.00 -7.93 -3.66
C ALA A 160 -16.59 -6.68 -4.36
N LYS A 161 -17.68 -6.13 -3.82
CA LYS A 161 -18.27 -4.87 -4.31
C LYS A 161 -17.30 -3.70 -4.27
N SER A 162 -16.49 -3.61 -3.21
CA SER A 162 -15.50 -2.55 -3.10
C SER A 162 -14.39 -2.69 -4.14
N LEU A 163 -13.96 -3.91 -4.46
CA LEU A 163 -12.94 -4.18 -5.47
C LEU A 163 -13.46 -3.82 -6.86
N VAL A 164 -14.65 -4.30 -7.24
CA VAL A 164 -15.30 -3.95 -8.51
C VAL A 164 -15.44 -2.43 -8.66
N LYS A 165 -15.92 -1.75 -7.61
CA LYS A 165 -16.04 -0.29 -7.63
C LYS A 165 -14.70 0.42 -7.80
N LYS A 166 -13.60 -0.12 -7.26
CA LYS A 166 -12.25 0.44 -7.47
C LYS A 166 -11.84 0.31 -8.94
N LEU A 167 -12.05 -0.85 -9.56
CA LEU A 167 -11.78 -1.09 -10.98
C LEU A 167 -12.60 -0.14 -11.87
N ASP A 168 -13.92 -0.07 -11.68
CA ASP A 168 -14.81 0.82 -12.43
C ASP A 168 -14.36 2.29 -12.32
N THR A 169 -14.03 2.72 -11.10
CA THR A 169 -13.58 4.09 -10.85
C THR A 169 -12.23 4.34 -11.50
N PHE A 170 -11.31 3.38 -11.45
CA PHE A 170 -10.02 3.48 -12.09
C PHE A 170 -10.15 3.60 -13.60
N GLU A 171 -10.91 2.71 -14.24
CA GLU A 171 -11.15 2.71 -15.68
C GLU A 171 -11.78 4.04 -16.12
N THR A 172 -12.87 4.46 -15.46
CA THR A 172 -13.58 5.70 -15.76
C THR A 172 -12.68 6.93 -15.65
N ARG A 173 -11.81 6.99 -14.64
CA ARG A 173 -10.99 8.17 -14.35
C ARG A 173 -9.71 8.21 -15.17
N THR A 174 -9.13 7.06 -15.48
CA THR A 174 -7.93 6.98 -16.32
C THR A 174 -8.26 6.98 -17.79
N LYS A 175 -9.48 6.59 -18.18
CA LYS A 175 -9.89 6.33 -19.55
C LYS A 175 -8.96 5.32 -20.25
N SER A 176 -8.38 4.42 -19.47
CA SER A 176 -7.56 3.33 -19.99
C SER A 176 -8.42 2.46 -20.92
N LYS A 177 -7.80 1.94 -21.98
CA LYS A 177 -8.40 0.91 -22.83
C LYS A 177 -7.75 -0.47 -22.61
N LYS A 178 -6.81 -0.53 -21.67
CA LYS A 178 -6.12 -1.77 -21.29
C LYS A 178 -7.06 -2.62 -20.47
N GLU A 179 -6.94 -3.93 -20.65
CA GLU A 179 -7.67 -4.91 -19.85
C GLU A 179 -7.22 -4.82 -18.39
N LEU A 180 -8.14 -4.96 -17.45
CA LEU A 180 -7.85 -4.90 -16.02
C LEU A 180 -7.87 -6.30 -15.43
N PHE A 181 -6.73 -6.74 -14.90
CA PHE A 181 -6.64 -7.96 -14.10
C PHE A 181 -6.57 -7.59 -12.63
N LEU A 182 -7.28 -8.32 -11.78
CA LEU A 182 -7.26 -8.07 -10.34
C LEU A 182 -6.50 -9.20 -9.64
N SER A 183 -5.48 -8.81 -8.87
CA SER A 183 -4.66 -9.72 -8.07
C SER A 183 -4.75 -9.36 -6.59
N MET A 184 -4.66 -10.36 -5.73
CA MET A 184 -4.55 -10.17 -4.29
C MET A 184 -3.11 -10.41 -3.84
N ILE A 185 -2.58 -9.51 -3.01
CA ILE A 185 -1.32 -9.73 -2.31
C ILE A 185 -1.65 -9.91 -0.84
N THR A 186 -1.46 -11.13 -0.32
CA THR A 186 -1.85 -11.47 1.05
C THR A 186 -0.70 -12.07 1.84
N THR A 187 -0.81 -12.09 3.16
CA THR A 187 0.23 -12.73 4.00
C THR A 187 0.13 -14.25 4.08
N LYS A 188 -1.02 -14.85 3.74
CA LYS A 188 -1.28 -16.27 3.99
C LYS A 188 -2.06 -17.01 2.91
N GLY A 189 -2.47 -16.34 1.85
CA GLY A 189 -3.38 -16.88 0.84
C GLY A 189 -4.79 -16.28 0.92
N ILE A 190 -5.57 -16.45 -0.14
CA ILE A 190 -7.01 -16.25 -0.16
C ILE A 190 -7.72 -17.59 0.06
N ARG A 191 -8.91 -17.53 0.64
CA ARG A 191 -9.81 -18.69 0.71
C ARG A 191 -10.69 -18.71 -0.53
N ASP A 192 -10.68 -19.84 -1.22
CA ASP A 192 -11.58 -20.10 -2.35
C ASP A 192 -13.05 -19.95 -1.96
N ASN A 193 -13.74 -19.11 -2.72
CA ASN A 193 -15.17 -18.92 -2.69
C ASN A 193 -15.64 -18.29 -4.02
N LEU A 194 -16.96 -18.13 -4.15
CA LEU A 194 -17.57 -17.53 -5.33
C LEU A 194 -16.94 -16.19 -5.75
N TRP A 195 -16.55 -15.34 -4.80
CA TRP A 195 -16.01 -14.01 -5.09
C TRP A 195 -14.54 -14.06 -5.49
N SER A 196 -13.74 -14.94 -4.89
CA SER A 196 -12.34 -15.10 -5.30
C SER A 196 -12.23 -15.72 -6.68
N GLU A 197 -13.05 -16.72 -6.98
CA GLU A 197 -13.08 -17.40 -8.28
C GLU A 197 -13.58 -16.49 -9.41
N ASP A 198 -14.50 -15.57 -9.13
CA ASP A 198 -15.08 -14.64 -10.12
C ASP A 198 -14.20 -13.41 -10.39
N LEU A 199 -13.49 -12.92 -9.37
CA LEU A 199 -12.81 -11.61 -9.45
C LEU A 199 -11.28 -11.67 -9.47
N ILE A 200 -10.66 -12.71 -8.91
CA ILE A 200 -9.21 -12.71 -8.67
C ILE A 200 -8.51 -13.61 -9.68
N GLU A 201 -7.66 -13.01 -10.50
CA GLU A 201 -6.90 -13.69 -11.56
C GLU A 201 -5.63 -14.36 -11.02
N SER A 202 -5.03 -13.77 -10.00
CA SER A 202 -3.79 -14.27 -9.41
C SER A 202 -3.64 -13.82 -7.96
N GLU A 203 -2.85 -14.60 -7.23
CA GLU A 203 -2.46 -14.30 -5.87
C GLU A 203 -0.94 -14.28 -5.74
N VAL A 204 -0.45 -13.38 -4.88
CA VAL A 204 0.92 -13.39 -4.35
C VAL A 204 0.83 -13.49 -2.83
N VAL A 205 1.61 -14.39 -2.24
CA VAL A 205 1.72 -14.55 -0.79
C VAL A 205 3.02 -13.96 -0.25
N LEU A 206 3.10 -13.76 1.07
CA LEU A 206 4.28 -13.18 1.72
C LEU A 206 5.55 -13.99 1.45
N GLU A 207 5.43 -15.31 1.36
CA GLU A 207 6.53 -16.22 1.09
C GLU A 207 7.19 -15.94 -0.27
N ASP A 208 6.40 -15.57 -1.29
CA ASP A 208 6.90 -15.22 -2.65
C ASP A 208 7.80 -13.98 -2.65
N LEU A 209 7.71 -13.11 -1.63
CA LEU A 209 8.50 -11.88 -1.55
C LEU A 209 9.99 -12.13 -1.24
N TYR A 210 10.37 -13.35 -0.86
CA TYR A 210 11.71 -13.68 -0.41
C TYR A 210 12.37 -14.82 -1.20
N GLU A 211 11.81 -15.16 -2.37
CA GLU A 211 12.38 -16.12 -3.33
C GLU A 211 13.36 -15.48 -4.32
#